data_AF-A0A968JNY1-F1
#
_entry.id   AF-A0A968JNY1-F1
#
_cell.length_a   1.000
_cell.length_b   1.000
_cell.length_c   1.000
_cell.angle_alpha   90.00
_cell.angle_beta   90.00
_cell.angle_gamma   90.00
#
_symmetry.space_group_name_H-M   'P 1'
#
loop_
_entity.id
_entity.type
_entity.pdbx_description
1 polymer ?
#
loop_
_entity_poly.entity_id
_entity_poly.type
_entity_poly.pdbx_seq_one_letter_code
_entity_poly.pdbx_strand_id
1 'polypeptide(L)' 'MISVFGSNFGEEEALAAGQTIQSQWTGIGKKVQEFEEKFAKHLHQEDFLLVDSGSNALFMAVRLLDLPKNSEIIVP' A
#
# COMPACT_ATOMS: atom_id res chain seq x y z
N MET A 1 5.02 -26.32 16.14
CA MET A 1 5.55 -24.95 16.30
C MET A 1 4.44 -23.99 15.90
N ILE A 2 4.03 -23.07 16.78
CA ILE A 2 2.97 -22.08 16.46
C ILE A 2 3.68 -20.83 15.95
N SER A 3 3.30 -20.35 14.76
CA SER A 3 3.87 -19.12 14.22
C SER A 3 3.23 -17.89 14.89
N VAL A 4 4.03 -16.89 15.22
CA VAL A 4 3.55 -15.61 15.77
C VAL A 4 2.99 -14.72 14.65
N PHE A 5 3.56 -14.83 13.44
CA PHE A 5 3.14 -14.08 12.25
C PHE A 5 3.02 -15.02 11.05
N GLY A 6 2.11 -14.70 10.14
CA GLY A 6 1.91 -15.47 8.91
C GLY A 6 0.98 -14.75 7.95
N SER A 7 0.98 -15.18 6.70
CA SER A 7 0.07 -14.68 5.68
C SER A 7 -0.99 -15.74 5.39
N ASN A 8 -2.25 -15.30 5.25
CA ASN A 8 -3.37 -16.18 4.92
C ASN A 8 -3.73 -16.01 3.43
N PHE A 9 -2.91 -16.60 2.55
CA PHE A 9 -3.17 -16.60 1.10
C PHE A 9 -3.85 -17.90 0.69
N GLY A 10 -4.91 -17.78 -0.10
CA GLY A 10 -5.65 -18.89 -0.70
C GLY A 10 -5.57 -18.90 -2.22
N GLU A 11 -6.48 -19.66 -2.83
CA GLU A 11 -6.57 -19.80 -4.28
C GLU A 11 -6.98 -18.50 -4.96
N GLU A 12 -7.80 -17.68 -4.30
CA GLU A 12 -8.26 -16.38 -4.81
C GLU A 12 -7.09 -15.43 -5.04
N GLU A 13 -6.19 -15.29 -4.07
CA GLU A 13 -5.00 -14.43 -4.20
C GLU A 13 -4.02 -14.96 -5.25
N ALA A 14 -3.83 -16.28 -5.30
CA ALA A 14 -2.97 -16.91 -6.30
C ALA A 14 -3.49 -16.68 -7.73
N LEU A 15 -4.80 -16.81 -7.94
CA LEU A 15 -5.44 -16.56 -9.23
C LEU A 15 -5.33 -15.08 -9.63
N ALA A 16 -5.57 -14.16 -8.70
CA ALA A 16 -5.46 -12.72 -8.96
C ALA A 16 -4.02 -12.30 -9.35
N ALA A 17 -3.01 -12.85 -8.65
CA ALA A 17 -1.61 -12.64 -9.00
C ALA A 17 -1.28 -13.23 -10.38
N GLY A 18 -1.74 -14.46 -10.66
CA GLY A 18 -1.57 -15.12 -11.95
C GLY A 18 -2.16 -14.34 -13.12
N GLN A 19 -3.38 -13.80 -12.96
CA GLN A 19 -4.03 -12.95 -13.97
C GLN A 19 -3.22 -11.68 -14.26
N THR A 20 -2.64 -11.07 -13.22
CA THR A 20 -1.79 -9.88 -13.37
C THR A 20 -0.53 -10.20 -14.18
N ILE A 21 0.12 -11.32 -13.90
CA ILE A 21 1.30 -11.80 -14.66
C ILE A 21 0.91 -12.09 -16.13
N GLN A 22 -0.20 -12.79 -16.34
CA GLN A 22 -0.70 -13.12 -17.68
C GLN A 22 -1.06 -11.88 -18.51
N SER A 23 -1.50 -10.80 -17.85
CA SER A 23 -1.79 -9.52 -18.51
C SER A 23 -0.55 -8.82 -19.09
N GLN A 24 0.66 -9.31 -18.78
CA GLN A 24 1.94 -8.70 -19.15
C GLN A 24 2.15 -7.28 -18.59
N TRP A 25 1.35 -6.89 -17.59
CA TRP A 25 1.50 -5.63 -16.86
C TRP A 25 1.53 -5.87 -15.36
N THR A 26 2.73 -5.95 -14.80
CA THR A 26 2.95 -6.21 -13.36
C THR A 26 3.25 -4.96 -12.54
N GLY A 27 3.37 -3.80 -13.20
CA GLY A 27 3.61 -2.51 -12.54
C GLY A 27 2.33 -1.82 -12.07
N ILE A 28 2.50 -0.56 -11.67
CA ILE A 28 1.36 0.33 -11.34
C ILE A 28 0.46 0.47 -12.57
N GLY A 29 -0.84 0.26 -12.40
CA GLY A 29 -1.81 0.27 -13.48
C GLY A 29 -3.21 -0.02 -12.97
N LYS A 30 -4.05 -0.59 -13.83
CA LYS A 30 -5.49 -0.79 -13.56
C LYS A 30 -5.78 -1.48 -12.23
N LYS A 31 -5.02 -2.51 -11.87
CA LYS A 31 -5.21 -3.24 -10.59
C LYS A 31 -4.88 -2.40 -9.36
N VAL A 32 -3.91 -1.50 -9.45
CA VAL A 32 -3.58 -0.55 -8.39
C VAL A 32 -4.71 0.47 -8.25
N GLN A 33 -5.17 1.05 -9.36
CA GLN A 33 -6.30 1.99 -9.34
C GLN A 33 -7.56 1.36 -8.73
N GLU A 34 -7.91 0.13 -9.16
CA GLU A 34 -9.05 -0.62 -8.59
C GLU A 34 -8.91 -0.85 -7.08
N PHE A 35 -7.69 -1.08 -6.60
CA PHE A 35 -7.41 -1.23 -5.17
C PHE A 35 -7.57 0.11 -4.45
N GLU A 36 -6.97 1.19 -4.95
CA GLU A 36 -7.02 2.52 -4.33
C GLU A 36 -8.45 3.02 -4.18
N GLU A 37 -9.29 2.90 -5.23
CA GLU A 37 -10.70 3.30 -5.19
C GLU A 37 -11.50 2.50 -4.15
N LYS A 38 -11.29 1.18 -4.09
CA LYS A 38 -11.97 0.32 -3.11
C LYS A 38 -11.51 0.60 -1.69
N PHE A 39 -10.22 0.84 -1.49
CA PHE A 39 -9.63 1.04 -0.18
C PHE A 39 -9.94 2.43 0.37
N ALA A 40 -9.91 3.47 -0.46
CA ALA A 40 -10.40 4.82 -0.10
C ALA A 40 -11.84 4.76 0.43
N LYS A 41 -12.73 4.09 -0.32
CA LYS A 41 -14.12 3.88 0.10
C LYS A 41 -14.23 3.10 1.41
N HIS A 42 -13.42 2.06 1.59
CA HIS A 42 -13.41 1.26 2.82
C HIS A 42 -12.97 2.07 4.05
N LEU A 43 -11.99 2.96 3.89
CA LEU A 43 -11.47 3.83 4.95
C LEU A 43 -12.28 5.12 5.15
N HIS A 44 -13.34 5.34 4.36
CA HIS A 44 -14.10 6.58 4.32
C HIS A 44 -13.22 7.82 4.07
N GLN A 45 -12.25 7.68 3.17
CA GLN A 45 -11.38 8.76 2.72
C GLN A 45 -11.69 9.15 1.28
N GLU A 46 -11.46 10.42 0.95
CA GLU A 46 -11.63 10.93 -0.41
C GLU A 46 -10.49 10.46 -1.31
N ASP A 47 -9.24 10.54 -0.81
CA ASP A 47 -8.03 10.16 -1.53
C ASP A 47 -7.29 9.01 -0.84
N PHE A 48 -6.70 8.12 -1.64
CA PHE A 48 -5.81 7.06 -1.18
C PHE A 48 -4.73 6.80 -2.23
N LEU A 49 -3.48 6.64 -1.78
CA LEU A 49 -2.33 6.36 -2.64
C LEU A 49 -1.61 5.10 -2.14
N LEU A 50 -1.54 4.09 -3.00
CA LEU A 50 -0.77 2.88 -2.74
C LEU A 50 0.73 3.17 -2.91
N VAL A 51 1.52 2.72 -1.94
CA VAL A 51 2.98 2.67 -2.03
C VAL A 51 3.49 1.28 -1.67
N ASP A 52 4.76 1.02 -1.95
CA ASP A 52 5.42 -0.28 -1.79
C ASP A 52 5.66 -0.70 -0.33
N SER A 53 5.63 0.24 0.62
CA SER A 53 5.75 -0.06 2.06
C SER A 53 5.21 1.05 2.96
N GLY A 54 4.86 0.70 4.20
CA GLY A 54 4.50 1.68 5.24
C GLY A 54 5.63 2.65 5.58
N SER A 55 6.90 2.22 5.49
CA SER A 55 8.06 3.08 5.68
C SER A 55 8.17 4.15 4.60
N ASN A 56 7.95 3.79 3.33
CA ASN A 56 7.93 4.76 2.24
C ASN A 56 6.71 5.68 2.32
N ALA A 57 5.55 5.19 2.79
CA ALA A 57 4.40 6.04 3.07
C ALA A 57 4.75 7.14 4.09
N LEU A 58 5.36 6.76 5.21
CA LEU A 58 5.80 7.71 6.25
C LEU A 58 6.90 8.65 5.74
N PHE A 59 7.89 8.14 5.01
CA PHE A 59 8.94 8.96 4.43
C PHE A 59 8.37 10.02 3.48
N MET A 60 7.49 9.61 2.57
CA MET A 60 6.82 10.51 1.63
C MET A 60 5.96 11.54 2.38
N ALA A 61 5.17 11.11 3.37
CA ALA A 61 4.35 12.01 4.18
C ALA A 61 5.21 13.10 4.84
N VAL A 62 6.31 12.73 5.49
CA VAL A 62 7.21 13.70 6.14
C VAL A 62 7.91 14.60 5.12
N ARG A 63 8.28 14.07 3.95
CA ARG A 63 8.88 14.87 2.86
C ARG A 63 7.92 15.91 2.31
N LEU A 64 6.64 15.56 2.16
CA LEU A 64 5.61 16.46 1.64
C LEU A 64 5.25 17.60 2.60
N LEU A 65 5.50 17.43 3.91
CA LEU A 65 5.31 18.50 4.90
C LEU A 65 6.33 19.64 4.77
N ASP A 66 7.42 19.44 4.02
CA ASP A 66 8.49 20.44 3.77
C ASP A 66 8.95 21.17 5.05
N LEU A 67 9.18 20.40 6.11
CA LEU A 67 9.50 20.95 7.43
C LEU A 67 10.87 21.64 7.44
N PRO A 68 11.02 22.79 8.11
CA PRO A 68 12.30 23.46 8.29
C PRO A 68 13.35 22.56 8.96
N LYS A 69 14.63 22.84 8.67
CA LYS A 69 15.74 22.18 9.37
C LYS A 69 15.58 22.38 10.90
N ASN A 70 15.86 21.32 11.66
CA ASN A 70 15.70 21.24 13.11
C ASN A 70 14.24 21.20 13.62
N SER A 71 13.27 20.92 12.74
CA SER A 71 11.93 20.57 13.20
C SER A 71 11.96 19.27 14.02
N GLU A 72 11.10 19.20 15.03
CA GLU A 72 10.95 18.03 15.89
C GLU A 72 9.72 17.21 15.48
N ILE A 73 9.86 15.88 15.52
CA ILE A 73 8.76 14.94 15.29
C ILE A 73 8.63 14.10 16.56
N ILE A 74 7.49 14.24 17.24
CA ILE A 74 7.20 13.49 18.46
C ILE A 74 6.68 12.10 18.06
N VAL A 75 7.31 11.06 18.58
CA VAL A 75 6.91 9.66 18.40
C VAL A 75 6.77 8.98 19.78
N PRO A 76 5.92 7.95 19.94
CA PRO A 76 5.82 7.15 21.16
C PRO A 76 7.12 6.42 21.53
#